data_AF-A0A919K698-F1
#
_entry.id   AF-A0A919K698-F1
#
_cell.length_a   1.000
_cell.length_b   1.000
_cell.length_c   1.000
_cell.angle_alpha   90.00
_cell.angle_beta   90.00
_cell.angle_gamma   90.00
#
_symmetry.space_group_name_H-M   'P 1'
#
loop_
_entity.id
_entity.type
_entity.pdbx_description
1 polymer ?
#
loop_
_entity_poly.entity_id
_entity_poly.type
_entity_poly.pdbx_seq_one_letter_code
_entity_poly.pdbx_strand_id
1 'polypeptide(L)' 'MGSSGSLAAAALFDLVLPMGQLVIGALVLVALVVSTLRLIRRGPSRMGGAMLLAAGAVVGLAVLGYLIQLL' A
#
# COMPACT_ATOMS: atom_id res chain seq x y z
N MET A 1 14.50 -20.90 -28.60
CA MET A 1 13.08 -20.62 -28.92
C MET A 1 12.27 -20.91 -27.67
N GLY A 2 11.93 -19.89 -26.89
CA GLY A 2 11.04 -20.06 -25.74
C GLY A 2 9.68 -20.53 -26.25
N SER A 3 9.22 -21.67 -25.76
CA SER A 3 7.90 -22.22 -26.10
C SER A 3 6.84 -21.14 -25.94
N SER A 4 5.97 -20.93 -26.94
CA SER A 4 4.93 -19.87 -26.94
C SER A 4 4.09 -19.83 -25.65
N GLY A 5 3.97 -20.98 -24.95
CA GLY A 5 3.36 -21.08 -23.63
C GLY A 5 4.06 -20.29 -22.51
N SER A 6 5.39 -20.12 -22.55
CA SER A 6 6.12 -19.32 -21.55
C SER A 6 5.90 -17.82 -21.73
N LEU A 7 5.76 -17.35 -22.98
CA LEU A 7 5.37 -15.96 -23.24
C LEU A 7 3.91 -15.70 -22.83
N ALA A 8 3.00 -16.64 -23.10
CA ALA A 8 1.61 -16.52 -22.68
C ALA A 8 1.47 -16.47 -21.15
N ALA A 9 2.21 -17.32 -20.42
CA ALA A 9 2.27 -17.29 -18.97
C ALA A 9 2.85 -15.98 -18.44
N ALA A 10 3.91 -15.45 -19.06
CA ALA A 10 4.52 -14.18 -18.67
C ALA A 10 3.54 -13.00 -18.86
N ALA A 11 2.81 -12.95 -19.98
CA ALA A 11 1.81 -11.91 -20.24
C ALA A 11 0.63 -11.95 -19.25
N LEU A 12 0.19 -13.16 -18.87
CA LEU A 12 -0.84 -13.32 -17.83
C LEU A 12 -0.33 -12.87 -16.46
N PHE A 13 0.92 -13.18 -16.11
CA PHE A 13 1.55 -12.71 -14.88
C PHE A 13 1.69 -11.20 -14.85
N ASP A 14 2.08 -10.59 -15.97
CA ASP A 14 2.22 -9.13 -16.10
C ASP A 14 0.89 -8.39 -15.96
N LEU A 15 -0.24 -9.05 -16.25
CA LEU A 15 -1.59 -8.52 -16.02
C LEU A 15 -2.09 -8.77 -14.59
N VAL A 16 -1.73 -9.91 -13.98
CA VAL A 16 -2.15 -10.30 -12.64
C VAL A 16 -1.34 -9.58 -11.54
N LEU A 17 -0.05 -9.34 -11.75
CA LEU A 17 0.82 -8.60 -10.82
C LEU A 17 0.25 -7.21 -10.45
N PRO A 18 -0.08 -6.33 -11.43
CA PRO A 18 -0.62 -5.00 -11.13
C PRO A 18 -1.98 -5.09 -10.45
N MET A 19 -2.82 -6.07 -10.82
CA MET A 19 -4.11 -6.29 -10.16
C MET A 19 -3.92 -6.70 -8.69
N GLY A 20 -2.96 -7.58 -8.41
CA GLY A 20 -2.58 -7.98 -7.06
C GLY A 20 -2.04 -6.82 -6.22
N GLN A 21 -1.21 -5.96 -6.82
CA GLN A 21 -0.72 -4.73 -6.18
C GLN A 21 -1.85 -3.79 -5.76
N LEU A 22 -2.89 -3.62 -6.59
CA LEU A 22 -4.05 -2.81 -6.24
C LEU A 22 -4.82 -3.38 -5.05
N VAL A 23 -5.01 -4.70 -5.00
CA VAL A 23 -5.68 -5.38 -3.88
C VAL A 23 -4.87 -5.22 -2.59
N ILE A 24 -3.55 -5.45 -2.65
CA ILE A 24 -2.66 -5.28 -1.50
C ILE A 24 -2.70 -3.81 -1.03
N GLY A 25 -2.60 -2.86 -1.96
CA GLY A 25 -2.68 -1.43 -1.64
C GLY A 25 -3.99 -1.06 -0.94
N ALA A 26 -5.13 -1.54 -1.44
CA ALA A 26 -6.44 -1.30 -0.83
C ALA A 26 -6.55 -1.90 0.57
N LEU A 27 -6.08 -3.15 0.78
CA LEU A 27 -6.09 -3.80 2.09
C LEU A 27 -5.21 -3.05 3.11
N VAL A 28 -4.01 -2.64 2.69
CA VAL A 28 -3.10 -1.83 3.52
C VAL A 28 -3.75 -0.49 3.88
N LEU A 29 -4.41 0.18 2.92
CA LEU A 29 -5.10 1.45 3.15
C LEU A 29 -6.23 1.30 4.19
N VAL A 30 -7.06 0.26 4.05
CA VAL A 30 -8.12 -0.05 5.00
C VAL A 30 -7.55 -0.33 6.39
N ALA A 31 -6.50 -1.17 6.49
CA ALA A 31 -5.85 -1.47 7.75
C ALA A 31 -5.28 -0.21 8.41
N LEU A 32 -4.68 0.69 7.63
CA LEU A 32 -4.12 1.95 8.09
C LEU A 32 -5.21 2.88 8.66
N VAL A 33 -6.33 3.03 7.93
CA VAL A 33 -7.48 3.84 8.35
C VAL A 33 -8.09 3.28 9.63
N VAL A 34 -8.33 1.97 9.68
CA VAL A 34 -8.90 1.30 10.86
C VAL A 34 -7.98 1.45 12.07
N SER A 35 -6.67 1.23 11.90
CA SER A 35 -5.70 1.35 12.99
C SER A 35 -5.63 2.79 13.53
N THR A 36 -5.63 3.78 12.62
CA THR A 36 -5.63 5.21 12.97
C THR A 36 -6.90 5.61 13.72
N LEU A 37 -8.08 5.25 13.19
CA LEU A 37 -9.37 5.53 13.84
C LEU A 37 -9.47 4.84 15.20
N ARG A 38 -9.00 3.60 15.30
CA ARG A 38 -9.02 2.84 16.55
C ARG A 38 -8.11 3.47 17.59
N LEU A 39 -6.98 4.04 17.19
CA LEU A 39 -6.07 4.71 18.11
C LEU A 39 -6.59 6.07 18.56
N ILE A 40 -7.19 6.86 17.66
CA ILE A 40 -7.88 8.11 18.02
C ILE A 40 -9.00 7.83 19.05
N ARG A 41 -9.74 6.74 18.87
CA ARG A 41 -10.82 6.34 19.79
C ARG A 41 -10.34 5.80 21.15
N ARG A 42 -9.09 5.36 21.28
CA ARG A 42 -8.59 4.68 22.51
C ARG A 42 -8.13 5.63 23.62
N GLY A 43 -8.21 6.95 23.41
CA GLY A 43 -7.80 7.95 24.38
C GLY A 43 -6.29 8.26 24.35
N PRO A 44 -5.88 9.45 24.82
CA PRO A 44 -4.56 10.02 24.56
C PRO A 44 -3.46 9.34 25.40
N SER A 45 -2.88 8.26 24.87
CA SER A 45 -1.52 7.89 25.24
C SER A 45 -0.58 8.74 24.36
N ARG A 46 0.27 9.57 24.99
CA ARG A 46 1.27 10.41 24.29
C ARG A 46 2.14 9.63 23.29
N MET A 47 2.29 8.32 23.50
CA MET A 47 3.05 7.41 22.65
C MET A 47 2.28 6.96 21.39
N GLY A 48 0.96 6.81 21.48
CA GLY A 48 0.12 6.47 20.33
C GLY A 48 0.09 7.58 19.28
N GLY A 49 -0.03 8.84 19.72
CA GLY A 49 0.04 10.00 18.83
C GLY A 49 1.36 10.08 18.07
N ALA A 50 2.50 9.88 18.75
CA ALA A 50 3.81 9.85 18.12
C ALA A 50 3.94 8.72 17.08
N MET A 51 3.41 7.53 17.37
CA MET A 51 3.43 6.41 16.43
C MET A 51 2.55 6.67 15.19
N LEU A 52 1.38 7.31 15.34
CA LEU A 52 0.55 7.69 14.18
C LEU A 52 1.21 8.75 13.33
N LEU A 53 1.90 9.70 13.94
CA LEU A 53 2.54 10.79 13.22
C LEU A 53 3.71 10.26 12.40
N ALA A 54 4.52 9.36 12.96
CA ALA A 54 5.58 8.67 12.24
C ALA A 54 5.04 7.76 11.12
N ALA A 55 4.03 6.93 11.40
CA ALA A 55 3.41 6.07 10.39
C ALA A 55 2.73 6.89 9.27
N GLY A 56 2.04 7.96 9.63
CA GLY A 56 1.41 8.88 8.69
C GLY A 56 2.43 9.61 7.82
N ALA A 57 3.57 10.02 8.37
CA ALA A 57 4.66 10.62 7.60
C ALA A 57 5.24 9.63 6.57
N VAL A 58 5.46 8.36 6.95
CA VAL A 58 5.93 7.32 6.02
C VAL A 58 4.93 7.08 4.89
N VAL A 59 3.63 7.01 5.21
CA VAL A 59 2.57 6.88 4.20
C VAL A 59 2.51 8.09 3.28
N GLY A 60 2.59 9.30 3.83
CA GLY A 60 2.62 10.54 3.06
C GLY A 60 3.81 10.59 2.10
N LEU A 61 4.99 10.17 2.56
CA LEU A 61 6.21 10.11 1.74
C LEU A 61 6.10 9.05 0.64
N ALA A 62 5.50 7.89 0.92
CA ALA A 62 5.22 6.86 -0.07
C ALA A 62 4.25 7.35 -1.16
N VAL A 63 3.17 8.06 -0.78
CA VAL A 63 2.21 8.66 -1.72
C VAL A 63 2.88 9.74 -2.56
N LEU A 64 3.70 10.60 -1.95
CA LEU A 64 4.47 11.62 -2.67
C LEU A 64 5.43 11.01 -3.68
N GLY A 65 6.15 9.94 -3.30
CA GLY A 65 7.02 9.20 -4.21
C GLY A 65 6.27 8.60 -5.39
N TYR A 66 5.09 8.01 -5.14
CA TYR A 66 4.24 7.49 -6.20
C TYR A 66 3.72 8.60 -7.12
N LEU A 67 3.29 9.74 -6.57
CA LEU A 67 2.78 10.87 -7.35
C LEU A 67 3.88 11.51 -8.22
N ILE A 68 5.11 11.61 -7.71
CA ILE A 68 6.28 12.05 -8.49
C ILE A 68 6.60 11.05 -9.61
N GLN A 69 6.47 9.75 -9.36
CA GLN A 69 6.68 8.74 -10.39
C GLN A 69 5.58 8.76 -11.46
N LEU A 70 4.38 9.20 -11.09
CA LEU A 70 3.21 9.27 -11.96
C LEU A 70 3.18 10.54 -12.85
N LEU A 71 3.84 11.62 -12.43
CA LEU A 71 3.91 12.91 -13.13
C LEU A 71 5.08 12.96 -14.13
#